data_AF-A0A538QKJ6-F1
#
_entry.id   AF-A0A538QKJ6-F1
#
_cell.length_a   1.000
_cell.length_b   1.000
_cell.length_c   1.000
_cell.angle_alpha   90.00
_cell.angle_beta   90.00
_cell.angle_gamma   90.00
#
_symmetry.space_group_name_H-M   'P 1'
#
loop_
_entity.id
_entity.type
_entity.pdbx_description
1 polymer ?
#
loop_
_entity_poly.entity_id
_entity_poly.type
_entity_poly.pdbx_seq_one_letter_code
_entity_poly.pdbx_strand_id
1 'polypeptide(L)'
;MPPVPLVRQRLRSSVKEFAISQPGRRAAALAAVWIAATGCEADLGHYDPEEALRTYRLIESELRAELRISLGRAITNEPHPATRNTMISMLEHLEELEAAAVAPRPARRRRRR
;
A
#
# COMPACT_ATOMS: atom_id res chain seq x y z
N MET A 1 -5.34 -11.56 12.53
CA MET A 1 -5.44 -10.86 11.23
C MET A 1 -6.89 -10.40 11.03
N PRO A 2 -7.11 -9.16 10.55
CA PRO A 2 -8.45 -8.67 10.26
C PRO A 2 -9.14 -9.50 9.16
N PRO A 3 -10.49 -9.55 9.11
CA PRO A 3 -11.22 -10.24 8.05
C PRO A 3 -10.88 -9.69 6.67
N VAL A 4 -10.69 -10.57 5.67
CA VAL A 4 -10.37 -10.18 4.28
C VAL A 4 -11.38 -9.19 3.70
N PRO A 5 -12.71 -9.36 3.86
CA PRO A 5 -13.68 -8.37 3.36
C PRO A 5 -13.48 -6.98 3.96
N LEU A 6 -13.11 -6.90 5.25
CA LEU A 6 -12.88 -5.65 5.95
C LEU A 6 -11.63 -4.93 5.41
N VAL A 7 -10.53 -5.67 5.16
CA VAL A 7 -9.30 -5.11 4.57
C VAL A 7 -9.60 -4.52 3.18
N ARG A 8 -10.29 -5.29 2.33
CA ARG A 8 -10.64 -4.85 0.98
C ARG A 8 -11.55 -3.63 0.99
N GLN A 9 -12.57 -3.63 1.85
CA GLN A 9 -13.48 -2.50 1.97
C GLN A 9 -12.76 -1.23 2.43
N ARG A 10 -11.93 -1.33 3.48
CA ARG A 10 -11.13 -0.20 3.99
C ARG A 10 -10.22 0.38 2.91
N LEU A 11 -9.55 -0.47 2.14
CA LEU A 11 -8.68 0.00 1.07
C LEU A 11 -9.46 0.67 -0.06
N ARG A 12 -10.58 0.09 -0.52
CA ARG A 12 -11.42 0.72 -1.54
C ARG A 12 -11.89 2.10 -1.11
N SER A 13 -12.36 2.23 0.14
CA SER A 13 -12.76 3.53 0.69
C SER A 13 -11.60 4.53 0.72
N SER A 14 -10.44 4.10 1.21
CA SER A 14 -9.27 4.97 1.36
C SER A 14 -8.71 5.42 0.00
N VAL A 15 -8.65 4.52 -0.99
CA VAL A 15 -8.20 4.85 -2.36
C VAL A 15 -9.17 5.84 -3.00
N LYS A 16 -10.48 5.65 -2.84
CA LYS A 16 -11.50 6.57 -3.36
C LYS A 16 -11.37 7.96 -2.73
N GLU A 17 -11.20 8.03 -1.42
CA GLU A 17 -11.01 9.28 -0.69
C GLU A 17 -9.71 9.98 -1.10
N PHE A 18 -8.62 9.23 -1.25
CA PHE A 18 -7.35 9.75 -1.73
C PHE A 18 -7.45 10.30 -3.16
N ALA A 19 -8.14 9.60 -4.05
CA ALA A 19 -8.30 10.02 -5.44
C ALA A 19 -9.03 11.36 -5.60
N ILE A 20 -9.97 11.68 -4.69
CA ILE A 20 -10.70 12.96 -4.69
C ILE A 20 -10.04 14.03 -3.81
N SER A 21 -9.02 13.66 -3.03
CA SER A 21 -8.34 14.59 -2.13
C SER A 21 -7.63 15.69 -2.91
N GLN A 22 -7.77 16.92 -2.43
CA GLN A 22 -7.19 18.10 -3.05
C GLN A 22 -5.65 18.03 -3.05
N PRO A 23 -4.99 18.43 -4.15
CA PRO A 23 -3.55 18.64 -4.13
C PRO A 23 -3.13 19.56 -2.99
N GLY A 24 -2.03 19.23 -2.32
CA GLY A 24 -1.54 19.96 -1.16
C GLY A 24 -2.20 19.57 0.17
N ARG A 25 -3.27 18.76 0.17
CA ARG A 25 -3.99 18.34 1.39
C ARG A 25 -4.16 16.83 1.51
N ARG A 26 -3.24 16.06 0.93
CA ARG A 26 -3.34 14.59 0.81
C ARG A 26 -2.69 13.80 1.95
N ALA A 27 -1.97 14.44 2.88
CA ALA A 27 -1.18 13.73 3.87
C ALA A 27 -2.01 12.74 4.73
N ALA A 28 -3.18 13.16 5.21
CA ALA A 28 -4.06 12.29 6.01
C ALA A 28 -4.63 11.12 5.18
N ALA A 29 -5.09 11.40 3.96
CA ALA A 29 -5.58 10.38 3.05
C ALA A 29 -4.48 9.38 2.66
N LEU A 30 -3.25 9.86 2.48
CA LEU A 30 -2.08 9.03 2.18
C LEU A 30 -1.76 8.07 3.33
N ALA A 31 -1.77 8.56 4.57
CA ALA A 31 -1.59 7.72 5.76
C ALA A 31 -2.69 6.66 5.88
N ALA A 32 -3.95 7.05 5.64
CA ALA A 32 -5.08 6.11 5.66
C ALA A 32 -4.93 5.00 4.60
N VAL A 33 -4.50 5.36 3.38
CA VAL A 33 -4.22 4.39 2.32
C VAL A 33 -3.09 3.44 2.71
N TRP A 34 -2.02 3.94 3.33
CA TRP A 34 -0.91 3.10 3.79
C TRP A 34 -1.40 2.06 4.80
N ILE A 35 -2.08 2.52 5.84
CA ILE A 35 -2.65 1.65 6.89
C ILE A 35 -3.62 0.65 6.27
N ALA A 36 -4.45 1.06 5.31
CA ALA A 36 -5.41 0.15 4.68
C ALA A 36 -4.73 -0.90 3.77
N ALA A 37 -3.62 -0.55 3.13
CA ALA A 37 -2.88 -1.44 2.23
C ALA A 37 -1.98 -2.44 2.97
N THR A 38 -1.37 -2.02 4.09
CA THR A 38 -0.36 -2.80 4.81
C THR A 38 -0.83 -3.29 6.18
N GLY A 39 -1.83 -2.65 6.76
CA GLY A 39 -2.23 -2.87 8.15
C GLY A 39 -1.29 -2.23 9.18
N CYS A 40 -0.23 -1.56 8.73
CA CYS A 40 0.76 -0.95 9.61
C CYS A 40 0.35 0.49 9.94
N GLU A 41 0.19 0.78 11.23
CA GLU A 41 -0.03 2.15 11.74
C GLU A 41 1.27 2.96 11.86
N ALA A 42 2.42 2.30 11.73
CA ALA A 42 3.74 2.91 11.73
C ALA A 42 3.98 3.76 10.46
N ASP A 43 4.91 4.71 10.56
CA ASP A 43 5.37 5.48 9.42
C ASP A 43 6.03 4.60 8.34
N LEU A 44 6.18 5.16 7.14
CA LEU A 44 6.77 4.46 5.99
C LEU A 44 8.21 3.98 6.23
N GLY A 45 8.94 4.57 7.18
CA GLY A 45 10.33 4.23 7.48
C GLY A 45 10.52 3.11 8.51
N HIS A 46 9.50 2.78 9.30
CA HIS A 46 9.63 1.89 10.48
C HIS A 46 8.58 0.76 10.51
N TYR A 47 8.04 0.35 9.37
CA TYR A 47 7.02 -0.71 9.30
C TYR A 47 7.62 -2.14 9.28
N ASP A 48 6.81 -3.13 9.69
CA ASP A 48 7.15 -4.55 9.52
C ASP A 48 6.80 -5.02 8.09
N PRO A 49 7.80 -5.35 7.25
CA PRO A 49 7.58 -5.74 5.86
C PRO A 49 6.87 -7.09 5.72
N GLU A 50 7.04 -8.02 6.66
CA GLU A 50 6.33 -9.29 6.61
C GLU A 50 4.86 -9.11 6.95
N GLU A 51 4.54 -8.28 7.93
CA GLU A 51 3.16 -7.93 8.27
C GLU A 51 2.46 -7.19 7.14
N ALA A 52 3.13 -6.17 6.59
CA ALA A 52 2.66 -5.44 5.44
C ALA A 52 2.35 -6.37 4.27
N LEU A 53 3.27 -7.31 3.96
CA LEU A 53 3.07 -8.27 2.88
C LEU A 53 1.90 -9.22 3.14
N ARG A 54 1.69 -9.66 4.39
CA ARG A 54 0.54 -10.51 4.75
C ARG A 54 -0.77 -9.81 4.47
N THR A 55 -0.91 -8.54 4.89
CA THR A 55 -2.13 -7.75 4.63
C THR A 55 -2.27 -7.45 3.15
N TYR A 56 -1.17 -7.04 2.49
CA TYR A 56 -1.17 -6.67 1.09
C TYR A 56 -1.62 -7.82 0.18
N ARG A 57 -1.23 -9.06 0.51
CA ARG A 57 -1.68 -10.29 -0.20
C ARG A 57 -3.17 -10.59 -0.09
N LEU A 58 -3.89 -10.02 0.88
CA LEU A 58 -5.34 -10.21 1.00
C LEU A 58 -6.12 -9.39 -0.05
N ILE A 59 -5.46 -8.38 -0.62
CA ILE A 59 -6.04 -7.45 -1.58
C ILE A 59 -6.05 -8.08 -2.98
N GLU A 60 -7.16 -7.92 -3.68
CA GLU A 60 -7.30 -8.30 -5.08
C GLU A 60 -6.27 -7.57 -5.96
N SER A 61 -5.74 -8.25 -6.99
CA SER A 61 -4.75 -7.66 -7.90
C SER A 61 -5.25 -6.38 -8.58
N GLU A 62 -6.53 -6.34 -8.93
CA GLU A 62 -7.17 -5.16 -9.54
C GLU A 62 -7.12 -3.94 -8.61
N LEU A 63 -7.47 -4.12 -7.34
CA LEU A 63 -7.44 -3.05 -6.35
C LEU A 63 -6.01 -2.58 -6.04
N ARG A 64 -5.04 -3.51 -6.05
CA ARG A 64 -3.61 -3.16 -5.94
C ARG A 64 -3.12 -2.35 -7.14
N ALA A 65 -3.59 -2.66 -8.34
CA ALA A 65 -3.29 -1.89 -9.54
C ALA A 65 -3.93 -0.49 -9.51
N GLU A 66 -5.20 -0.40 -9.10
CA GLU A 66 -5.92 0.87 -8.93
C GLU A 66 -5.22 1.81 -7.94
N LEU A 67 -4.74 1.27 -6.82
CA LEU A 67 -3.96 2.01 -5.83
C LEU A 67 -2.69 2.62 -6.47
N ARG A 68 -1.88 1.82 -7.15
CA ARG A 68 -0.63 2.27 -7.78
C ARG A 68 -0.87 3.33 -8.85
N ILE A 69 -1.91 3.15 -9.68
CA ILE A 69 -2.31 4.14 -10.70
C ILE A 69 -2.74 5.46 -10.04
N SER A 70 -3.52 5.38 -8.95
CA SER A 70 -3.99 6.56 -8.22
C SER A 70 -2.82 7.35 -7.59
N LEU A 71 -1.87 6.64 -6.97
CA LEU A 71 -0.63 7.22 -6.44
C LEU A 71 0.21 7.89 -7.53
N GLY A 72 0.46 7.19 -8.64
CA GLY A 72 1.22 7.75 -9.77
C GLY A 72 0.59 9.03 -10.33
N ARG A 73 -0.73 9.08 -10.47
CA ARG A 73 -1.45 10.29 -10.89
C ARG A 73 -1.38 11.41 -9.84
N ALA A 74 -1.45 11.08 -8.56
CA ALA A 74 -1.38 12.05 -7.47
C ALA A 74 0.01 12.70 -7.40
N ILE A 75 1.09 11.93 -7.58
CA ILE A 75 2.48 12.42 -7.60
C ILE A 75 2.67 13.52 -8.64
N THR A 76 2.21 13.30 -9.87
CA THR A 76 2.32 14.27 -10.97
C THR A 76 1.64 15.60 -10.65
N ASN A 77 0.55 15.57 -9.87
CA ASN A 77 -0.29 16.74 -9.59
C ASN A 77 -0.05 17.33 -8.19
N GLU A 78 0.91 16.83 -7.41
CA GLU A 78 1.11 17.25 -6.03
C GLU A 78 2.02 18.47 -5.95
N PRO A 79 1.53 19.65 -5.51
CA PRO A 79 2.35 20.85 -5.41
C PRO A 79 3.34 20.82 -4.23
N HIS A 80 3.06 20.07 -3.16
CA HIS A 80 3.95 20.02 -2.00
C HIS A 80 5.06 18.97 -2.16
N PRO A 81 6.35 19.37 -2.21
CA PRO A 81 7.46 18.44 -2.42
C PRO A 81 7.56 17.37 -1.32
N ALA A 82 7.30 17.72 -0.06
CA ALA A 82 7.32 16.76 1.04
C ALA A 82 6.29 15.64 0.84
N THR A 83 5.02 16.00 0.61
CA THR A 83 3.94 15.04 0.33
C THR A 83 4.23 14.22 -0.93
N ARG A 84 4.77 14.85 -1.98
CA ARG A 84 5.17 14.16 -3.21
C ARG A 84 6.24 13.11 -2.94
N ASN A 85 7.28 13.44 -2.17
CA ASN A 85 8.35 12.51 -1.82
C ASN A 85 7.80 11.33 -0.98
N THR A 86 6.89 11.61 -0.03
CA THR A 86 6.21 10.56 0.72
C THR A 86 5.41 9.62 -0.19
N MET A 87 4.70 10.15 -1.20
CA MET A 87 3.99 9.33 -2.18
C MET A 87 4.92 8.49 -3.05
N ILE A 88 6.08 9.03 -3.43
CA ILE A 88 7.11 8.30 -4.18
C ILE A 88 7.61 7.12 -3.35
N SER A 89 8.06 7.36 -2.11
CA SER A 89 8.52 6.28 -1.22
C SER A 89 7.44 5.24 -0.95
N MET A 90 6.19 5.67 -0.75
CA MET A 90 5.08 4.75 -0.60
C MET A 90 4.86 3.90 -1.86
N LEU A 91 4.95 4.48 -3.06
CA LEU A 91 4.82 3.74 -4.30
C LEU A 91 5.94 2.69 -4.45
N GLU A 92 7.19 3.06 -4.14
CA GLU A 92 8.34 2.14 -4.15
C GLU A 92 8.10 0.93 -3.22
N HIS A 93 7.67 1.17 -1.98
CA HIS A 93 7.34 0.08 -1.04
C HIS A 93 6.19 -0.80 -1.53
N LEU A 94 5.15 -0.22 -2.14
CA LEU A 94 4.05 -1.00 -2.70
C LEU A 94 4.50 -1.86 -3.89
N GLU A 95 5.46 -1.40 -4.69
CA GLU A 95 6.06 -2.16 -5.78
C GLU A 95 6.90 -3.34 -5.26
N GLU A 96 7.67 -3.13 -4.19
CA GLU A 96 8.40 -4.22 -3.51
C GLU A 96 7.44 -5.27 -2.95
N LEU A 97 6.36 -4.83 -2.30
CA LEU A 97 5.31 -5.70 -1.78
C LEU A 97 4.60 -6.45 -2.92
N GLU A 98 4.37 -5.81 -4.07
CA GLU A 98 3.81 -6.45 -5.27
C GLU A 98 4.73 -7.55 -5.80
N ALA A 99 6.02 -7.25 -5.97
CA ALA A 99 7.00 -8.21 -6.42
C ALA A 99 7.04 -9.43 -5.48
N ALA A 100 7.04 -9.21 -4.17
CA ALA A 100 7.01 -10.28 -3.18
C ALA A 100 5.66 -11.02 -3.12
N ALA A 101 4.55 -10.34 -3.41
CA ALA A 101 3.22 -10.95 -3.43
C ALA A 101 3.03 -11.88 -4.63
N VAL A 102 3.59 -11.52 -5.78
CA VAL A 102 3.52 -12.28 -7.04
C VAL A 102 4.61 -13.36 -7.12
N ALA A 103 5.76 -13.15 -6.47
CA ALA A 103 6.85 -14.13 -6.47
C ALA A 103 6.37 -15.50 -5.96
N PRO A 104 6.70 -16.60 -6.67
CA PRO A 104 6.39 -17.94 -6.19
C PRO A 104 7.06 -18.14 -4.83
N ARG A 105 6.29 -18.61 -3.85
CA ARG A 105 6.82 -18.88 -2.50
C ARG A 105 8.07 -19.75 -2.65
N PRO A 106 9.23 -19.36 -2.09
CA PRO A 106 10.41 -20.20 -2.13
C PRO A 106 10.03 -21.56 -1.56
N ALA A 107 10.35 -22.63 -2.31
CA ALA A 107 10.02 -23.99 -1.90
C ALA A 107 10.51 -24.17 -0.46
N ARG A 108 9.57 -24.44 0.46
CA ARG A 108 9.86 -24.72 1.87
C ARG A 108 10.99 -25.73 1.86
N ARG A 109 12.21 -25.29 2.20
CA ARG A 109 13.39 -26.16 2.23
C ARG A 109 13.09 -27.13 3.37
N ARG A 110 12.53 -28.29 3.00
CA ARG A 110 12.15 -29.36 3.91
C ARG A 110 13.47 -29.75 4.57
N ARG A 111 13.74 -29.24 5.79
CA ARG A 111 14.86 -29.71 6.62
C ARG A 111 14.63 -31.21 6.77
N ARG A 112 15.35 -31.99 5.96
CA ARG A 112 15.44 -33.43 6.14
C ARG A 112 16.49 -33.65 7.22
N ARG A 113 16.00 -34.21 8.32
CA ARG A 113 16.71 -34.81 9.46
C ARG A 113 17.40 -33.83 10.40
#